data_AF-X6LMT0-F1
#
_entry.id   AF-X6LMT0-F1
#
_cell.length_a   1.000
_cell.length_b   1.000
_cell.length_c   1.000
_cell.angle_alpha   90.00
_cell.angle_beta   90.00
_cell.angle_gamma   90.00
#
_symmetry.space_group_name_H-M   'P 1'
#
loop_
_entity.id
_entity.type
_entity.pdbx_description
1 polymer ?
#
loop_
_entity_poly.entity_id
_entity_poly.type
_entity_poly.pdbx_seq_one_letter_code
_entity_poly.pdbx_strand_id
1 'polypeptide(L)'
;WFEVISYIFEQYQGNLPSVINEMLLKDIRSYLNKKHSKWDLFFLTPCLNYLSLSPTNNTSVIKLSDRFEKSECSEWKGDDLDKKLISVLKTDLRIRKLNVIAPKYSEEYIIDLLIVQKDRKLSQSILECLFSQDKNVWNHVCSNRAEKCWEVMFIVFQADFEQWRKHLEKLNTLGVFEGGGTSSSFLNQFQTDTEFIKLVKSSENFLAFLAFMQQQKMM
;
A
#
# COMPACT_ATOMS: atom_id res chain seq x y z
N TRP A 1 15.51 4.48 -12.76
CA TRP A 1 14.56 3.55 -13.42
C TRP A 1 13.11 3.93 -13.18
N PHE A 2 12.67 4.15 -11.94
CA PHE A 2 11.29 4.57 -11.66
C PHE A 2 10.84 5.83 -12.44
N GLU A 3 11.65 6.89 -12.44
CA GLU A 3 11.33 8.14 -13.15
C GLU A 3 11.21 7.93 -14.66
N VAL A 4 12.13 7.13 -15.22
CA VAL A 4 12.11 6.73 -16.64
C VAL A 4 10.83 5.96 -16.97
N ILE A 5 10.40 5.04 -16.11
CA ILE A 5 9.15 4.30 -16.29
C ILE A 5 7.92 5.14 -16.08
N SER A 6 7.93 6.06 -15.11
CA SER A 6 6.80 6.99 -14.93
C SER A 6 6.63 7.85 -16.17
N TYR A 7 7.72 8.39 -16.72
CA TYR A 7 7.71 9.16 -17.96
C TYR A 7 7.24 8.31 -19.15
N ILE A 8 7.81 7.12 -19.33
CA ILE A 8 7.42 6.20 -20.39
C ILE A 8 5.93 5.82 -20.28
N PHE A 9 5.46 5.51 -19.08
CA PHE A 9 4.06 5.15 -18.85
C PHE A 9 3.12 6.30 -19.22
N GLU A 10 3.47 7.53 -18.84
CA GLU A 10 2.72 8.73 -19.20
C GLU A 10 2.68 8.97 -20.72
N GLN A 11 3.79 8.74 -21.42
CA GLN A 11 3.88 8.98 -22.86
C GLN A 11 3.25 7.87 -23.71
N TYR A 12 3.38 6.62 -23.31
CA TYR A 12 3.04 5.46 -24.15
C TYR A 12 1.77 4.71 -23.72
N GLN A 13 1.16 5.04 -22.58
CA GLN A 13 -0.15 4.53 -22.12
C GLN A 13 -0.34 3.00 -22.22
N GLY A 14 0.75 2.22 -22.14
CA GLY A 14 0.73 0.75 -22.26
C GLY A 14 1.29 0.18 -23.56
N ASN A 15 1.48 0.98 -24.61
CA ASN A 15 2.01 0.54 -25.91
C ASN A 15 3.50 0.83 -26.02
N LEU A 16 4.32 0.07 -25.30
CA LEU A 16 5.77 0.23 -25.38
C LEU A 16 6.32 -0.41 -26.67
N PRO A 17 7.18 0.30 -27.44
CA PRO A 17 7.96 -0.32 -28.49
C PRO A 17 8.74 -1.54 -27.96
N SER A 18 8.73 -2.64 -28.72
CA SER A 18 9.36 -3.91 -28.31
C SER A 18 10.83 -3.75 -27.92
N VAL A 19 11.58 -2.93 -28.65
CA VAL A 19 13.00 -2.62 -28.39
C VAL A 19 13.22 -2.03 -27.00
N ILE A 20 12.35 -1.10 -26.58
CA ILE A 20 12.44 -0.48 -25.24
C ILE A 20 12.10 -1.51 -24.16
N ASN A 21 11.17 -2.41 -24.45
CA ASN A 21 10.73 -3.46 -23.53
C ASN A 21 11.87 -4.47 -23.28
N GLU A 22 12.55 -4.90 -24.33
CA GLU A 22 13.71 -5.80 -24.25
C GLU A 22 14.90 -5.15 -23.52
N MET A 23 15.21 -3.89 -23.83
CA MET A 23 16.26 -3.14 -23.12
C MET A 23 15.94 -3.03 -21.63
N LEU A 24 14.72 -2.61 -21.29
CA LEU A 24 14.29 -2.46 -19.90
C LEU A 24 14.35 -3.79 -19.14
N LEU A 25 13.89 -4.89 -19.75
CA LEU A 25 13.95 -6.21 -19.13
C LEU A 25 15.38 -6.66 -18.87
N LYS A 26 16.29 -6.44 -19.83
CA LYS A 26 17.72 -6.76 -19.69
C LYS A 26 18.35 -5.96 -18.55
N ASP A 27 18.09 -4.66 -18.50
CA ASP A 27 18.65 -3.76 -17.50
C ASP A 27 18.12 -4.08 -16.11
N ILE A 28 16.81 -4.33 -15.97
CA ILE A 28 16.19 -4.73 -14.70
C ILE A 28 16.70 -6.09 -14.23
N ARG A 29 16.83 -7.09 -15.11
CA ARG A 29 17.42 -8.39 -14.74
C ARG A 29 18.87 -8.25 -14.30
N SER A 30 19.68 -7.53 -15.06
CA SER A 30 21.07 -7.26 -14.71
C SER A 30 21.18 -6.51 -13.39
N TYR A 31 20.25 -5.60 -13.12
CA TYR A 31 20.13 -4.91 -11.85
C TYR A 31 19.82 -5.94 -10.77
N LEU A 32 18.70 -6.66 -10.83
CA LEU A 32 18.25 -7.63 -9.81
C LEU A 32 19.24 -8.75 -9.45
N ASN A 33 20.23 -9.04 -10.30
CA ASN A 33 21.32 -9.98 -10.00
C ASN A 33 22.32 -9.44 -8.96
N LYS A 34 22.27 -8.15 -8.62
CA LYS A 34 23.09 -7.52 -7.57
C LYS A 34 22.34 -7.47 -6.24
N LYS A 35 23.07 -7.27 -5.15
CA LYS A 35 22.49 -7.02 -3.82
C LYS A 35 21.99 -5.57 -3.77
N HIS A 36 20.70 -5.39 -3.50
CA HIS A 36 20.04 -4.09 -3.49
C HIS A 36 19.37 -3.79 -2.17
N SER A 37 19.17 -2.50 -1.91
CA SER A 37 18.34 -2.07 -0.81
C SER A 37 16.86 -2.36 -1.10
N LYS A 38 16.05 -2.45 -0.04
CA LYS A 38 14.59 -2.57 -0.17
C LYS A 38 13.97 -1.39 -0.92
N TRP A 39 14.58 -0.21 -0.81
CA TRP A 39 14.19 0.98 -1.56
C TRP A 39 14.27 0.78 -3.05
N ASP A 40 15.42 0.33 -3.52
CA ASP A 40 15.64 0.10 -4.94
C ASP A 40 14.63 -0.91 -5.49
N LEU A 41 14.34 -1.96 -4.73
CA LEU A 41 13.33 -2.95 -5.07
C LEU A 41 11.92 -2.36 -5.09
N PHE A 42 11.57 -1.49 -4.15
CA PHE A 42 10.27 -0.82 -4.10
C PHE A 42 10.06 0.06 -5.33
N PHE A 43 11.05 0.90 -5.67
CA PHE A 43 11.03 1.76 -6.85
C PHE A 43 10.97 0.98 -8.17
N LEU A 44 11.34 -0.30 -8.17
CA LEU A 44 11.21 -1.18 -9.34
C LEU A 44 9.84 -1.83 -9.50
N THR A 45 8.97 -1.79 -8.49
CA THR A 45 7.64 -2.43 -8.54
C THR A 45 6.83 -2.00 -9.77
N PRO A 46 6.68 -0.69 -10.07
CA PRO A 46 5.96 -0.25 -11.26
C PRO A 46 6.59 -0.79 -12.55
N CYS A 47 7.92 -0.79 -12.63
CA CYS A 47 8.65 -1.28 -13.80
C CYS A 47 8.38 -2.77 -14.04
N LEU A 48 8.40 -3.57 -12.97
CA LEU A 48 8.15 -5.00 -13.04
C LEU A 48 6.70 -5.28 -13.45
N ASN A 49 5.73 -4.56 -12.89
CA ASN A 49 4.33 -4.69 -13.30
C ASN A 49 4.10 -4.26 -14.73
N TYR A 50 4.76 -3.20 -15.19
CA TYR A 50 4.67 -2.73 -16.57
C TYR A 50 5.21 -3.77 -17.56
N LEU A 51 6.39 -4.36 -17.26
CA LEU A 51 6.95 -5.46 -18.04
C LEU A 51 6.03 -6.67 -18.10
N SER A 52 5.27 -6.91 -17.03
CA SER A 52 4.34 -8.03 -16.88
C SER A 52 3.04 -7.84 -17.69
N LEU A 53 2.86 -6.70 -18.37
CA LEU A 53 1.79 -6.52 -19.36
C LEU A 53 2.03 -7.38 -20.61
N SER A 54 3.30 -7.66 -20.94
CA SER A 54 3.62 -8.51 -22.08
C SER A 54 3.61 -9.98 -21.65
N PRO A 55 2.81 -10.85 -22.28
CA PRO A 55 2.79 -12.29 -21.96
C PRO A 55 4.11 -12.99 -22.30
N THR A 56 4.96 -12.40 -23.14
CA THR A 56 6.30 -12.91 -23.46
C THR A 56 7.31 -12.70 -22.34
N ASN A 57 7.03 -11.78 -21.40
CA ASN A 57 7.92 -11.45 -20.31
C ASN A 57 7.56 -12.26 -19.07
N ASN A 58 8.38 -13.26 -18.75
CA ASN A 58 8.21 -14.01 -17.50
C ASN A 58 8.83 -13.27 -16.31
N THR A 59 8.16 -12.22 -15.85
CA THR A 59 8.49 -11.45 -14.63
C THR A 59 7.95 -12.12 -13.36
N SER A 60 7.11 -13.15 -13.47
CA SER A 60 6.53 -13.88 -12.33
C SER A 60 7.61 -14.58 -11.49
N VAL A 61 8.72 -14.98 -12.14
CA VAL A 61 9.90 -15.58 -11.49
C VAL A 61 10.59 -14.59 -10.53
N ILE A 62 10.41 -13.28 -10.74
CA ILE A 62 10.98 -12.25 -9.89
C ILE A 62 10.09 -12.11 -8.65
N LYS A 63 10.37 -12.90 -7.61
CA LYS A 63 9.74 -12.81 -6.29
C LYS A 63 10.38 -11.69 -5.49
N LEU A 64 9.69 -10.55 -5.38
CA LEU A 64 10.14 -9.44 -4.54
C LEU A 64 9.91 -9.73 -3.05
N SER A 65 8.82 -10.42 -2.69
CA SER A 65 8.47 -10.79 -1.31
C SER A 65 9.66 -11.33 -0.51
N ASP A 66 10.34 -12.34 -1.05
CA ASP A 66 11.43 -13.06 -0.39
C ASP A 66 12.65 -12.16 -0.13
N ARG A 67 12.79 -11.07 -0.89
CA ARG A 67 13.85 -10.06 -0.76
C ARG A 67 13.47 -8.94 0.21
N PHE A 68 12.17 -8.71 0.43
CA PHE A 68 11.66 -7.77 1.42
C PHE A 68 11.59 -8.34 2.84
N GLU A 69 11.47 -9.66 3.01
CA GLU A 69 11.39 -10.27 4.34
C GLU A 69 12.76 -10.42 5.04
N LYS A 70 13.87 -10.48 4.29
CA LYS A 70 15.17 -10.97 4.79
C LYS A 70 16.18 -9.91 5.29
N SER A 71 15.81 -8.64 5.48
CA SER A 71 16.77 -7.66 6.01
C SER A 71 16.15 -6.71 7.03
N GLU A 72 16.95 -6.31 8.02
CA GLU A 72 16.70 -5.10 8.81
C GLU A 72 16.53 -3.95 7.82
N CYS A 73 15.37 -3.31 7.86
CA CYS A 73 15.06 -2.19 7.00
C CYS A 73 15.65 -0.96 7.68
N SER A 74 16.87 -0.57 7.31
CA SER A 74 17.46 0.68 7.81
C SER A 74 16.49 1.82 7.55
N GLU A 75 16.27 2.68 8.56
CA GLU A 75 15.26 3.74 8.52
C GLU A 75 15.27 4.50 7.19
N TRP A 76 14.13 4.49 6.51
CA TRP A 76 13.93 5.16 5.23
C TRP A 76 13.94 6.67 5.49
N LYS A 77 15.09 7.33 5.32
CA LYS A 77 15.26 8.77 5.55
C LYS A 77 15.55 9.51 4.25
N GLY A 78 14.90 10.65 4.06
CA GLY A 78 15.17 11.56 2.96
C GLY A 78 14.07 12.61 2.80
N ASP A 79 14.42 13.74 2.20
CA ASP A 79 13.46 14.79 1.91
C ASP A 79 12.42 14.32 0.89
N ASP A 80 11.17 14.79 1.08
CA ASP A 80 10.01 14.50 0.24
C ASP A 80 9.73 13.00 0.08
N LEU A 81 10.01 12.23 1.14
CA LEU A 81 9.81 10.78 1.14
C LEU A 81 8.37 10.40 0.81
N ASP A 82 7.40 11.02 1.49
CA ASP A 82 5.98 10.81 1.25
C ASP A 82 5.61 11.02 -0.23
N LYS A 83 6.06 12.12 -0.84
CA LYS A 83 5.81 12.43 -2.26
C LYS A 83 6.39 11.35 -3.18
N LYS A 84 7.61 10.88 -2.92
CA LYS A 84 8.26 9.82 -3.72
C LYS A 84 7.50 8.51 -3.62
N LEU A 85 7.14 8.07 -2.41
CA LEU A 85 6.40 6.82 -2.23
C LEU A 85 5.00 6.89 -2.83
N ILE A 86 4.30 8.01 -2.64
CA ILE A 86 3.00 8.26 -3.26
C ILE A 86 3.09 8.22 -4.77
N SER A 87 4.16 8.79 -5.36
CA SER A 87 4.39 8.75 -6.80
C SER A 87 4.53 7.31 -7.29
N VAL A 88 5.36 6.49 -6.63
CA VAL A 88 5.52 5.06 -6.96
C VAL A 88 4.20 4.32 -6.85
N LEU A 89 3.49 4.49 -5.74
CA LEU A 89 2.21 3.84 -5.48
C LEU A 89 1.16 4.21 -6.54
N LYS A 90 1.04 5.49 -6.90
CA LYS A 90 0.10 5.95 -7.93
C LYS A 90 0.46 5.40 -9.31
N THR A 91 1.73 5.41 -9.68
CA THR A 91 2.18 4.85 -10.97
C THR A 91 1.92 3.34 -11.02
N ASP A 92 2.25 2.61 -9.96
CA ASP A 92 1.96 1.18 -9.83
C ASP A 92 0.48 0.86 -10.00
N LEU A 93 -0.38 1.57 -9.27
CA LEU A 93 -1.83 1.41 -9.32
C LEU A 93 -2.38 1.67 -10.73
N ARG A 94 -1.88 2.69 -11.42
CA ARG A 94 -2.28 2.98 -12.81
C ARG A 94 -1.87 1.87 -13.76
N ILE A 95 -0.66 1.33 -13.62
CA ILE A 95 -0.18 0.21 -14.44
C ILE A 95 -1.03 -1.03 -14.20
N ARG A 96 -1.36 -1.35 -12.95
CA ARG A 96 -2.17 -2.53 -12.60
C ARG A 96 -3.58 -2.51 -13.19
N LYS A 97 -4.14 -1.31 -13.46
CA LYS A 97 -5.42 -1.16 -14.19
C LYS A 97 -5.36 -1.62 -15.65
N LEU A 98 -4.17 -1.85 -16.21
CA LEU A 98 -3.97 -2.38 -17.57
C LEU A 98 -3.97 -3.92 -17.62
N ASN A 99 -4.55 -4.61 -16.63
CA ASN A 99 -4.64 -6.09 -16.57
C ASN A 99 -3.27 -6.79 -16.52
N VAL A 100 -2.39 -6.32 -15.65
CA VAL A 100 -1.08 -6.91 -15.39
C VAL A 100 -1.18 -8.40 -15.05
N ILE A 101 -0.35 -9.24 -15.68
CA ILE A 101 -0.24 -10.66 -15.36
C ILE A 101 0.57 -10.81 -14.06
N ALA A 102 -0.02 -11.44 -13.04
CA ALA A 102 0.60 -11.67 -11.73
C ALA A 102 1.17 -10.38 -11.08
N PRO A 103 0.29 -9.41 -10.73
CA PRO A 103 0.71 -8.12 -10.21
C PRO A 103 1.50 -8.25 -8.90
N LYS A 104 2.50 -7.38 -8.77
CA LYS A 104 3.20 -7.10 -7.51
C LYS A 104 2.54 -5.90 -6.85
N TYR A 105 2.28 -5.97 -5.56
CA TYR A 105 1.45 -4.96 -4.90
C TYR A 105 2.32 -4.01 -4.09
N SER A 106 2.56 -2.81 -4.63
CA SER A 106 3.38 -1.79 -3.96
C SER A 106 2.84 -1.39 -2.57
N GLU A 107 1.53 -1.45 -2.39
CA GLU A 107 0.83 -1.21 -1.13
C GLU A 107 1.22 -2.20 -0.01
N GLU A 108 1.66 -3.41 -0.32
CA GLU A 108 2.12 -4.33 0.73
C GLU A 108 3.44 -3.88 1.34
N TYR A 109 4.37 -3.50 0.47
CA TYR A 109 5.71 -3.08 0.86
C TYR A 109 5.69 -1.74 1.59
N ILE A 110 4.78 -0.83 1.19
CA ILE A 110 4.64 0.45 1.88
C ILE A 110 4.03 0.29 3.28
N ILE A 111 3.11 -0.65 3.49
CA ILE A 111 2.57 -0.91 4.83
C ILE A 111 3.66 -1.48 5.75
N ASP A 112 4.45 -2.44 5.27
CA ASP A 112 5.59 -2.96 6.02
C ASP A 112 6.59 -1.86 6.37
N LEU A 113 6.83 -0.93 5.45
CA LEU A 113 7.67 0.21 5.71
C LEU A 113 7.15 1.05 6.88
N LEU A 114 5.89 1.45 6.82
CA LEU A 114 5.32 2.41 7.77
C LEU A 114 5.37 1.88 9.20
N ILE A 115 5.19 0.56 9.37
CA ILE A 115 5.35 -0.14 10.66
C ILE A 115 6.78 0.00 11.19
N VAL A 116 7.78 -0.14 10.34
CA VAL A 116 9.19 -0.03 10.76
C VAL A 116 9.55 1.43 11.05
N GLN A 117 9.12 2.38 10.22
CA GLN A 117 9.46 3.80 10.43
C GLN A 117 8.76 4.41 11.64
N LYS A 118 7.50 4.02 11.89
CA LYS A 118 6.62 4.63 12.91
C LYS A 118 6.53 6.16 12.79
N ASP A 119 6.81 6.70 11.61
CA ASP A 119 6.71 8.13 11.32
C ASP A 119 5.24 8.47 11.09
N ARG A 120 4.67 9.26 12.00
CA ARG A 120 3.26 9.66 12.00
C ARG A 120 2.88 10.45 10.75
N LYS A 121 3.72 11.41 10.36
CA LYS A 121 3.43 12.32 9.24
C LYS A 121 3.49 11.55 7.92
N LEU A 122 4.52 10.71 7.76
CA LEU A 122 4.64 9.83 6.61
C LEU A 122 3.44 8.87 6.53
N SER A 123 3.10 8.22 7.65
CA SER A 123 1.98 7.27 7.71
C SER A 123 0.66 7.93 7.33
N GLN A 124 0.41 9.14 7.82
CA GLN A 124 -0.76 9.93 7.47
C GLN A 124 -0.80 10.25 5.96
N SER A 125 0.28 10.81 5.40
CA SER A 125 0.36 11.12 3.96
C SER A 125 0.09 9.90 3.08
N ILE A 126 0.67 8.74 3.41
CA ILE A 126 0.46 7.50 2.64
C ILE A 126 -0.96 6.98 2.80
N LEU A 127 -1.50 6.93 4.02
CA LEU A 127 -2.85 6.47 4.28
C LEU A 127 -3.88 7.34 3.56
N GLU A 128 -3.73 8.67 3.56
CA GLU A 128 -4.62 9.55 2.78
C GLU A 128 -4.63 9.21 1.29
N CYS A 129 -3.47 8.88 0.73
CA CYS A 129 -3.38 8.39 -0.65
C CYS A 129 -4.10 7.05 -0.83
N LEU A 130 -3.89 6.07 0.06
CA LEU A 130 -4.54 4.76 0.01
C LEU A 130 -6.07 4.88 0.17
N PHE A 131 -6.55 5.74 1.07
CA PHE A 131 -7.96 5.96 1.28
C PHE A 131 -8.65 6.54 0.04
N SER A 132 -7.92 7.22 -0.86
CA SER A 132 -8.46 7.70 -2.13
C SER A 132 -8.58 6.62 -3.23
N GLN A 133 -8.14 5.38 -2.94
CA GLN A 133 -8.21 4.27 -3.89
C GLN A 133 -9.51 3.47 -3.76
N ASP A 134 -9.77 2.63 -4.75
CA ASP A 134 -10.96 1.81 -4.84
C ASP A 134 -10.96 0.59 -3.89
N LYS A 135 -12.12 -0.09 -3.82
CA LYS A 135 -12.33 -1.27 -2.98
C LYS A 135 -11.33 -2.38 -3.26
N ASN A 136 -10.84 -2.55 -4.50
CA ASN A 136 -9.93 -3.66 -4.83
C ASN A 136 -8.56 -3.49 -4.16
N VAL A 137 -8.06 -2.26 -4.10
CA VAL A 137 -6.81 -1.95 -3.39
C VAL A 137 -6.98 -2.26 -1.90
N TRP A 138 -8.10 -1.84 -1.30
CA TRP A 138 -8.36 -2.11 0.11
C TRP A 138 -8.61 -3.58 0.43
N ASN A 139 -9.34 -4.30 -0.44
CA ASN A 139 -9.50 -5.74 -0.32
C ASN A 139 -8.13 -6.42 -0.29
N HIS A 140 -7.20 -5.98 -1.14
CA HIS A 140 -5.84 -6.52 -1.15
C HIS A 140 -5.07 -6.22 0.14
N VAL A 141 -5.07 -4.97 0.59
CA VAL A 141 -4.42 -4.54 1.84
C VAL A 141 -4.98 -5.30 3.05
N CYS A 142 -6.30 -5.41 3.15
CA CYS A 142 -6.99 -6.04 4.27
C CYS A 142 -6.85 -7.58 4.24
N SER A 143 -6.80 -8.21 3.06
CA SER A 143 -6.77 -9.69 2.99
C SER A 143 -5.45 -10.29 3.44
N ASN A 144 -4.33 -9.64 3.13
CA ASN A 144 -3.01 -10.19 3.43
C ASN A 144 -2.39 -9.59 4.70
N ARG A 145 -2.82 -8.39 5.11
CA ARG A 145 -2.11 -7.54 6.08
C ARG A 145 -3.02 -6.75 7.02
N ALA A 146 -4.20 -7.28 7.38
CA ALA A 146 -5.15 -6.59 8.26
C ALA A 146 -4.51 -6.03 9.55
N GLU A 147 -3.74 -6.85 10.28
CA GLU A 147 -3.08 -6.43 11.54
C GLU A 147 -2.03 -5.35 11.33
N LYS A 148 -1.22 -5.50 10.27
CA LYS A 148 -0.20 -4.54 9.88
C LYS A 148 -0.81 -3.21 9.44
N CYS A 149 -1.90 -3.27 8.67
CA CYS A 149 -2.65 -2.09 8.25
C CYS A 149 -3.28 -1.38 9.46
N TRP A 150 -3.84 -2.14 10.40
CA TRP A 150 -4.32 -1.63 11.68
C TRP A 150 -3.24 -0.88 12.45
N GLU A 151 -2.05 -1.47 12.60
CA GLU A 151 -0.93 -0.84 13.31
C GLU A 151 -0.57 0.53 12.71
N VAL A 152 -0.52 0.63 11.38
CA VAL A 152 -0.24 1.89 10.67
C VAL A 152 -1.35 2.92 10.89
N MET A 153 -2.63 2.51 10.84
CA MET A 153 -3.74 3.41 11.16
C MET A 153 -3.70 3.86 12.62
N PHE A 154 -3.38 2.96 13.54
CA PHE A 154 -3.32 3.27 14.96
C PHE A 154 -2.22 4.29 15.27
N ILE A 155 -1.05 4.20 14.61
CA ILE A 155 0.01 5.22 14.70
C ILE A 155 -0.53 6.62 14.36
N VAL A 156 -1.39 6.73 13.34
CA VAL A 156 -2.00 8.01 12.95
C VAL A 156 -3.09 8.44 13.94
N PHE A 157 -3.97 7.53 14.38
CA PHE A 157 -5.02 7.86 15.33
C PHE A 157 -4.48 8.30 16.69
N GLN A 158 -3.35 7.74 17.14
CA GLN A 158 -2.68 8.20 18.36
C GLN A 158 -2.19 9.65 18.26
N ALA A 159 -1.89 10.14 17.06
CA ALA A 159 -1.42 11.49 16.84
C ALA A 159 -2.57 12.49 16.72
N ASP A 160 -3.64 12.09 16.03
CA ASP A 160 -4.85 12.87 15.82
C ASP A 160 -6.05 11.91 15.72
N PHE A 161 -6.73 11.72 16.85
CA PHE A 161 -7.86 10.81 16.90
C PHE A 161 -9.00 11.30 16.00
N GLU A 162 -9.20 12.61 15.80
CA GLU A 162 -10.34 13.11 15.02
C GLU A 162 -10.39 12.56 13.58
N GLN A 163 -9.24 12.14 13.05
CA GLN A 163 -9.15 11.51 11.73
C GLN A 163 -9.82 10.12 11.65
N TRP A 164 -10.06 9.44 12.79
CA TRP A 164 -10.68 8.10 12.80
C TRP A 164 -12.00 8.09 12.03
N ARG A 165 -12.83 9.12 12.23
CA ARG A 165 -14.16 9.19 11.63
C ARG A 165 -14.05 9.30 10.11
N LYS A 166 -13.26 10.26 9.63
CA LYS A 166 -13.01 10.50 8.20
C LYS A 166 -12.49 9.23 7.51
N HIS A 167 -11.60 8.50 8.17
CA HIS A 167 -10.98 7.30 7.61
C HIS A 167 -11.93 6.08 7.62
N LEU A 168 -12.64 5.85 8.72
CA LEU A 168 -13.60 4.75 8.84
C LEU A 168 -14.83 4.94 7.95
N GLU A 169 -15.40 6.15 7.89
CA GLU A 169 -16.53 6.45 7.01
C GLU A 169 -16.17 6.21 5.53
N LYS A 170 -14.93 6.49 5.16
CA LYS A 170 -14.44 6.27 3.80
C LYS A 170 -14.30 4.79 3.46
N LEU A 171 -13.75 3.99 4.38
CA LEU A 171 -13.69 2.53 4.22
C LEU A 171 -15.09 1.92 4.15
N ASN A 172 -16.02 2.42 4.96
CA ASN A 172 -17.42 1.99 4.95
C ASN A 172 -18.08 2.32 3.61
N THR A 173 -17.89 3.54 3.08
CA THR A 173 -18.42 3.96 1.78
C THR A 173 -17.85 3.13 0.62
N LEU A 174 -16.59 2.70 0.73
CA LEU A 174 -15.96 1.80 -0.22
C LEU A 174 -16.45 0.34 -0.09
N GLY A 175 -17.30 0.03 0.90
CA GLY A 175 -17.80 -1.31 1.16
C GLY A 175 -16.71 -2.27 1.62
N VAL A 176 -15.60 -1.78 2.19
CA VAL A 176 -14.48 -2.63 2.67
C VAL A 176 -14.94 -3.55 3.80
N PHE A 177 -15.97 -3.14 4.55
CA PHE A 177 -16.54 -3.91 5.65
C PHE A 177 -17.57 -4.96 5.23
N GLU A 178 -18.03 -4.92 3.98
CA GLU A 178 -19.01 -5.85 3.43
C GLU A 178 -18.33 -7.15 2.97
N GLY A 179 -18.82 -8.32 3.38
CA GLY A 179 -18.37 -9.62 2.84
C GLY A 179 -17.74 -10.63 3.83
N GLY A 180 -17.87 -10.42 5.14
CA GLY A 180 -17.80 -11.45 6.20
C GLY A 180 -16.42 -12.03 6.58
N GLY A 181 -15.41 -12.01 5.69
CA GLY A 181 -14.12 -12.67 5.95
C GLY A 181 -13.02 -11.74 6.50
N THR A 182 -12.52 -10.83 5.66
CA THR A 182 -11.38 -9.95 5.96
C THR A 182 -11.80 -8.62 6.60
N SER A 183 -13.07 -8.26 6.46
CA SER A 183 -13.68 -7.15 7.18
C SER A 183 -13.81 -7.42 8.68
N SER A 184 -14.08 -8.67 9.06
CA SER A 184 -14.29 -9.04 10.46
C SER A 184 -12.99 -8.99 11.27
N SER A 185 -11.86 -9.44 10.71
CA SER A 185 -10.55 -9.36 11.39
C SER A 185 -10.07 -7.92 11.57
N PHE A 186 -10.26 -7.08 10.55
CA PHE A 186 -9.90 -5.68 10.60
C PHE A 186 -10.80 -4.87 11.56
N LEU A 187 -12.12 -5.06 11.52
CA LEU A 187 -13.06 -4.44 12.46
C LEU A 187 -12.87 -4.93 13.90
N ASN A 188 -12.42 -6.18 14.08
CA ASN A 188 -12.16 -6.74 15.40
C ASN A 188 -11.09 -5.92 16.14
N GLN A 189 -10.07 -5.42 15.44
CA GLN A 189 -9.02 -4.61 16.08
C GLN A 189 -9.56 -3.36 16.77
N PHE A 190 -10.54 -2.68 16.17
CA PHE A 190 -11.23 -1.54 16.78
C PHE A 190 -11.99 -1.90 18.08
N GLN A 191 -12.32 -3.17 18.28
CA GLN A 191 -13.07 -3.67 19.44
C GLN A 191 -12.19 -4.33 20.49
N THR A 192 -11.03 -4.86 20.11
CA THR A 192 -10.17 -5.67 20.99
C THR A 192 -8.87 -4.99 21.36
N ASP A 193 -8.38 -4.02 20.59
CA ASP A 193 -7.15 -3.30 20.90
C ASP A 193 -7.36 -2.41 22.13
N THR A 194 -6.77 -2.81 23.26
CA THR A 194 -6.96 -2.15 24.55
C THR A 194 -6.40 -0.73 24.57
N GLU A 195 -5.33 -0.45 23.84
CA GLU A 195 -4.72 0.87 23.79
C GLU A 195 -5.56 1.82 22.95
N PHE A 196 -6.09 1.32 21.82
CA PHE A 196 -7.06 2.06 21.04
C PHE A 196 -8.34 2.33 21.83
N ILE A 197 -8.89 1.35 22.55
CA ILE A 197 -10.09 1.57 23.38
C ILE A 197 -9.86 2.63 24.45
N LYS A 198 -8.67 2.66 25.07
CA LYS A 198 -8.31 3.72 26.03
C LYS A 198 -8.30 5.09 25.35
N LEU A 199 -7.66 5.19 24.18
CA LEU A 199 -7.62 6.41 23.37
C LEU A 199 -9.03 6.93 23.04
N VAL A 200 -9.92 6.04 22.55
CA VAL A 200 -11.30 6.38 22.20
C VAL A 200 -12.08 6.84 23.45
N LYS A 201 -11.97 6.12 24.58
CA LYS A 201 -12.67 6.46 25.84
C LYS A 201 -12.26 7.83 26.39
N SER A 202 -11.00 8.23 26.18
CA SER A 202 -10.51 9.56 26.57
C SER A 202 -10.92 10.68 25.60
N SER A 203 -11.52 10.35 24.45
CA SER A 203 -11.91 11.34 23.45
C SER A 203 -13.35 11.81 23.65
N GLU A 204 -13.58 13.10 23.39
CA GLU A 204 -14.92 13.69 23.27
C GLU A 204 -15.78 13.00 22.18
N ASN A 205 -15.14 12.33 21.21
CA ASN A 205 -15.81 11.61 20.12
C ASN A 205 -16.24 10.17 20.47
N PHE A 206 -16.11 9.73 21.72
CA PHE A 206 -16.41 8.36 22.16
C PHE A 206 -17.81 7.87 21.76
N LEU A 207 -18.86 8.67 22.00
CA LEU A 207 -20.24 8.28 21.68
C LEU A 207 -20.46 8.11 20.17
N ALA A 208 -19.86 8.98 19.35
CA ALA A 208 -19.93 8.87 17.90
C ALA A 208 -19.21 7.61 17.40
N PHE A 209 -18.08 7.25 18.02
CA PHE A 209 -17.38 6.00 17.73
C PHE A 209 -18.22 4.77 18.07
N LEU A 210 -18.86 4.74 19.25
CA LEU A 210 -19.75 3.63 19.61
C LEU A 210 -20.92 3.49 18.64
N ALA A 211 -21.56 4.60 18.26
CA ALA A 211 -22.65 4.58 17.29
C ALA A 211 -22.21 4.02 15.93
N PHE A 212 -21.03 4.42 15.44
CA PHE A 212 -20.43 3.88 14.22
C PHE A 212 -20.22 2.36 14.33
N MET A 213 -19.56 1.89 15.40
CA MET A 213 -19.28 0.47 15.58
C MET A 213 -20.56 -0.37 15.72
N GLN A 214 -21.62 0.17 16.30
CA GLN A 214 -22.93 -0.49 16.36
C GLN A 214 -23.56 -0.65 14.98
N GLN A 215 -23.51 0.39 14.13
CA GLN A 215 -24.01 0.30 12.75
C GLN A 215 -23.29 -0.79 11.96
N GLN A 216 -21.97 -0.90 12.12
CA GLN A 216 -21.17 -1.92 11.43
C GLN A 216 -21.49 -3.36 11.88
N LYS A 217 -21.99 -3.57 13.10
CA LYS A 217 -22.42 -4.89 13.59
C LYS A 217 -23.78 -5.33 13.05
N MET A 218 -24.56 -4.39 12.50
CA MET A 218 -25.90 -4.66 11.95
C MET A 218 -25.89 -4.90 10.44
N MET A 219 -24.74 -4.75 9.79
CA MET A 219 -24.50 -5.04 8.37
C MET A 219 -23.90 -6.45 8.21
#